data_AF-A0A351G6K0-F1
#
_entry.id   AF-A0A351G6K0-F1
#
_cell.length_a   1.000
_cell.length_b   1.000
_cell.length_c   1.000
_cell.angle_alpha   90.00
_cell.angle_beta   90.00
_cell.angle_gamma   90.00
#
_symmetry.space_group_name_H-M   'P 1'
#
loop_
_entity.id
_entity.type
_entity.pdbx_description
1 polymer ?
#
loop_
_entity_poly.entity_id
_entity_poly.type
_entity_poly.pdbx_seq_one_letter_code
_entity_poly.pdbx_strand_id
1 'polypeptide(L)' 'MVKVIKRNNESNQQLLSRFRKVVSQSGNLKALRKKRWFISESEERRIAKKKAIRRLSRKAAKLSQKRHRNY' A
#
# COMPACT_ATOMS: atom_id res chain seq x y z
N MET A 1 10.68 14.70 -4.56
CA MET A 1 10.97 14.71 -3.11
C MET A 1 9.70 15.11 -2.36
N VAL A 2 9.37 14.48 -1.23
CA VAL A 2 8.18 14.84 -0.45
C VAL A 2 8.53 15.96 0.51
N LYS A 3 7.84 17.10 0.41
CA LYS A 3 7.98 18.23 1.33
C LYS A 3 6.65 18.49 2.02
N VAL A 4 6.66 18.62 3.35
CA VAL A 4 5.48 18.98 4.14
C VAL A 4 5.79 20.27 4.88
N ILE A 5 5.02 21.31 4.57
CA ILE A 5 5.15 22.64 5.16
C ILE A 5 4.05 22.80 6.21
N LYS A 6 4.41 23.41 7.35
CA LYS A 6 3.49 23.77 8.42
C LYS A 6 2.45 24.76 7.91
N ARG A 7 1.17 24.52 8.20
CA ARG A 7 0.10 25.46 7.89
C ARG A 7 -0.12 26.45 9.03
N ASN A 8 -0.66 27.62 8.72
CA ASN A 8 -1.09 28.57 9.75
C ASN A 8 -2.20 27.92 10.60
N ASN A 9 -2.12 28.10 11.92
CA ASN A 9 -3.01 27.51 12.93
C ASN A 9 -2.98 25.98 13.05
N GLU A 10 -1.94 25.32 12.53
CA GLU A 10 -1.76 23.87 12.70
C GLU A 10 -0.94 23.55 13.95
N SER A 11 -1.43 22.60 14.76
CA SER A 11 -0.66 22.07 15.89
C SER A 11 0.47 21.13 15.42
N ASN A 12 1.54 21.02 16.20
CA ASN A 12 2.68 20.17 15.81
C ASN A 12 2.28 18.69 15.61
N GLN A 13 1.29 18.19 16.36
CA GLN A 13 0.79 16.83 16.19
C GLN A 13 0.04 16.64 14.86
N GLN A 14 -0.76 17.63 14.45
CA GLN A 14 -1.48 17.59 13.16
C GLN A 14 -0.50 17.58 11.99
N LEU A 15 0.57 18.37 12.08
CA LEU A 15 1.66 18.39 11.10
C LEU A 15 2.32 17.01 10.97
N LEU A 16 2.64 16.35 12.09
CA LEU A 16 3.25 15.01 12.10
C LEU A 16 2.32 13.95 11.49
N SER A 17 1.01 14.04 11.76
CA SER A 17 0.02 13.13 11.17
C SER A 17 -0.02 13.28 9.64
N ARG A 18 -0.06 14.52 9.14
CA ARG A 18 0.02 14.81 7.70
C ARG A 18 1.34 14.35 7.10
N PHE A 19 2.45 14.61 7.76
CA PHE A 19 3.76 14.13 7.32
C PHE A 19 3.76 12.62 7.10
N ARG A 20 3.33 11.85 8.11
CA ARG A 20 3.23 10.38 8.01
C ARG A 20 2.35 9.94 6.83
N LYS A 21 1.19 10.58 6.66
CA LYS A 21 0.26 10.28 5.56
C LYS A 21 0.90 10.55 4.20
N VAL A 22 1.46 11.74 3.98
CA VAL A 22 2.04 12.13 2.68
C VAL A 22 3.27 11.29 2.35
N VAL A 23 4.15 11.04 3.32
CA VAL A 23 5.33 10.17 3.14
C VAL A 23 4.91 8.74 2.80
N SER A 24 3.91 8.19 3.49
CA SER A 24 3.42 6.84 3.22
C SER A 24 2.76 6.74 1.84
N GLN A 25 2.00 7.76 1.45
CA GLN A 25 1.33 7.83 0.15
C GLN A 25 2.32 8.00 -1.01
N SER A 26 3.43 8.71 -0.80
CA SER A 26 4.45 8.90 -1.84
C SER A 26 5.08 7.61 -2.35
N GLY A 27 5.00 6.53 -1.56
CA GLY A 27 5.51 5.22 -1.98
C GLY A 27 7.04 5.11 -2.08
N ASN A 28 7.80 6.16 -1.75
CA ASN A 28 9.27 6.17 -1.85
C ASN A 28 9.90 5.00 -1.08
N LEU A 29 9.48 4.75 0.17
CA LEU A 29 9.95 3.63 0.98
C LEU A 29 9.62 2.27 0.36
N LYS A 30 8.47 2.15 -0.31
CA LYS A 30 8.06 0.92 -1.00
C LYS A 30 8.93 0.68 -2.25
N ALA A 31 9.24 1.73 -3.00
CA ALA A 31 10.12 1.66 -4.16
C ALA A 31 11.54 1.27 -3.74
N LEU A 32 12.09 1.91 -2.70
CA LEU A 32 13.42 1.55 -2.16
C LEU A 32 13.46 0.10 -1.69
N ARG A 33 12.45 -0.35 -0.93
CA ARG A 33 12.36 -1.76 -0.49
C ARG A 33 12.31 -2.75 -1.66
N LYS A 34 11.66 -2.39 -2.77
CA LYS A 34 11.60 -3.21 -3.98
C LYS A 34 12.96 -3.27 -4.69
N LYS A 35 13.71 -2.17 -4.69
CA LYS A 35 15.04 -2.05 -5.31
C LYS A 35 16.19 -2.54 -4.42
N ARG A 36 15.93 -2.87 -3.14
CA ARG A 36 16.97 -3.24 -2.16
C ARG A 36 17.80 -4.45 -2.57
N TRP A 37 17.17 -5.42 -3.24
CA TRP A 37 17.82 -6.65 -3.68
C TRP A 37 17.54 -6.86 -5.16
N PHE A 38 18.53 -7.39 -5.88
CA PHE A 38 18.32 -7.84 -7.23
C PHE A 38 17.34 -9.02 -7.25
N ILE A 39 16.38 -8.97 -8.16
CA ILE A 39 15.40 -10.01 -8.42
C ILE A 39 15.33 -10.13 -9.93
N SER A 40 15.40 -11.34 -10.46
CA SER A 40 15.27 -11.56 -11.91
C SER A 40 13.87 -11.18 -12.39
N GLU A 41 13.76 -10.84 -13.68
CA GLU A 41 12.47 -10.46 -14.26
C GLU A 41 11.44 -11.60 -14.17
N SER A 42 11.89 -12.85 -14.32
CA SER A 42 11.04 -14.04 -14.16
C SER A 42 10.46 -14.14 -12.74
N GLU A 43 11.27 -13.87 -11.73
CA GLU A 43 10.85 -13.93 -10.33
C GLU A 43 9.89 -12.78 -9.99
N GLU A 44 10.12 -11.58 -10.53
CA GLU A 44 9.17 -10.47 -10.40
C GLU A 44 7.81 -10.81 -11.01
N ARG A 45 7.79 -11.34 -12.25
CA ARG A 45 6.57 -11.78 -12.93
C ARG A 45 5.85 -12.88 -12.15
N ARG A 46 6.58 -13.86 -11.61
CA ARG A 46 6.04 -14.94 -10.76
C ARG A 46 5.36 -14.40 -9.51
N ILE A 47 6.00 -13.47 -8.81
CA ILE A 47 5.44 -12.81 -7.61
C ILE A 47 4.18 -12.01 -7.97
N ALA A 48 4.18 -11.29 -9.09
CA ALA A 48 3.03 -10.53 -9.57
C ALA A 48 1.84 -11.45 -9.89
N LYS A 49 2.05 -12.53 -10.65
CA LYS A 49 1.03 -13.55 -10.96
C LYS A 49 0.44 -14.16 -9.69
N LYS A 50 1.30 -14.60 -8.76
CA LYS A 50 0.88 -15.17 -7.46
C LYS A 50 0.03 -14.18 -6.66
N LYS A 51 0.43 -12.90 -6.61
CA LYS A 51 -0.34 -11.84 -5.93
C LYS A 51 -1.69 -11.58 -6.58
N ALA A 52 -1.77 -11.60 -7.92
CA ALA A 52 -3.01 -11.39 -8.66
C ALA A 52 -4.04 -12.49 -8.36
N ILE A 53 -3.62 -13.76 -8.47
CA ILE A 53 -4.47 -14.92 -8.13
C ILE A 53 -4.96 -14.81 -6.68
N ARG A 54 -4.06 -14.55 -5.73
CA ARG A 54 -4.42 -14.40 -4.31
C ARG A 54 -5.44 -13.28 -4.08
N ARG A 55 -5.34 -12.17 -4.83
CA ARG A 55 -6.30 -11.05 -4.73
C ARG A 55 -7.68 -11.47 -5.21
N LEU A 56 -7.76 -12.22 -6.31
CA LEU A 56 -9.03 -12.74 -6.85
C LEU A 56 -9.68 -13.73 -5.88
N SER A 57 -8.92 -14.71 -5.37
CA SER A 57 -9.43 -15.70 -4.40
C SER A 57 -10.00 -15.02 -3.14
N ARG A 58 -9.32 -14.01 -2.60
CA ARG A 58 -9.81 -13.24 -1.45
C ARG A 58 -11.10 -12.46 -1.75
N LYS A 59 -11.23 -11.91 -2.97
CA LYS A 59 -12.45 -11.20 -3.39
C LYS A 59 -13.63 -12.17 -3.48
N ALA A 60 -13.43 -13.35 -4.03
CA ALA A 60 -14.45 -14.40 -4.11
C ALA A 60 -14.90 -14.86 -2.71
N ALA A 61 -13.95 -15.15 -1.81
CA ALA A 61 -14.24 -15.56 -0.43
C ALA A 61 -15.02 -14.47 0.36
N LYS A 62 -14.67 -13.19 0.18
CA LYS A 62 -15.41 -12.09 0.82
C LYS A 62 -16.84 -11.98 0.28
N LEU A 63 -17.05 -12.23 -1.01
CA LEU A 63 -18.37 -12.19 -1.64
C LEU A 63 -19.25 -13.34 -1.13
N SER A 64 -18.73 -14.58 -1.08
CA SER A 64 -19.48 -15.72 -0.54
C SER A 64 -19.85 -15.52 0.93
N GLN A 65 -18.91 -15.02 1.75
CA GLN A 65 -19.18 -14.70 3.15
C GLN A 65 -20.25 -13.61 3.31
N LYS A 66 -20.24 -12.57 2.47
CA LYS A 66 -21.29 -11.53 2.46
C LYS A 66 -22.65 -12.11 2.10
N ARG A 67 -22.71 -13.05 1.14
CA ARG A 67 -23.95 -13.74 0.78
C ARG A 67 -24.48 -14.53 1.97
N HIS A 68 -23.66 -15.35 2.62
CA HIS A 68 -24.09 -16.12 3.79
C HIS A 68 -24.55 -15.29 4.99
N ARG A 69 -24.03 -14.07 5.18
CA ARG A 69 -24.45 -13.18 6.28
C ARG A 69 -25.80 -12.49 6.01
N ASN A 70 -26.24 -12.45 4.76
CA ASN A 70 -27.45 -11.76 4.33
C ASN A 70 -28.67 -12.69 4.18
N TYR A 71 -28.54 -13.96 4.57
CA TYR A 71 -29.63 -14.93 4.68
C TYR A 71 -29.73 -15.41 6.13
#